data_AF-A0A2B8BNC1-F1
#
_entry.id   AF-A0A2B8BNC1-F1
#
_cell.length_a   1.000
_cell.length_b   1.000
_cell.length_c   1.000
_cell.angle_alpha   90.00
_cell.angle_beta   90.00
_cell.angle_gamma   90.00
#
_symmetry.space_group_name_H-M   'P 1'
#
loop_
_entity.id
_entity.type
_entity.pdbx_description
1 polymer ?
#
loop_
_entity_poly.entity_id
_entity_poly.type
_entity_poly.pdbx_seq_one_letter_code
_entity_poly.pdbx_strand_id
1 'polypeptide(L)'
;MLTDFADCGTPSAVRRALRDLERGEEVTKVSLGAWAKLQPSRWFSGERMLTKDPHRIAVETMMRFGYKPRQTPAERDYNEGRSTQVPTGQVIGLDRPTRRKVVVAGMTPAFVAVRKG
;
A
#
# COMPACT_ATOMS: atom_id res chain seq x y z
N MET A 1 2.01 10.66 -0.89
CA MET A 1 0.88 10.98 -1.80
C MET A 1 1.20 12.24 -2.56
N LEU A 2 0.58 12.46 -3.72
CA LEU A 2 0.82 13.69 -4.50
C LEU A 2 0.52 14.95 -3.67
N THR A 3 -0.51 14.88 -2.82
CA THR A 3 -0.92 15.94 -1.90
C THR A 3 0.15 16.28 -0.85
N ASP A 4 1.06 15.35 -0.55
CA ASP A 4 2.12 15.56 0.45
C ASP A 4 3.22 16.51 -0.07
N PHE A 5 3.16 16.87 -1.36
CA PHE A 5 4.13 17.75 -2.04
C PHE A 5 3.47 19.05 -2.51
N ALA A 6 2.36 19.46 -1.89
CA ALA A 6 1.62 20.65 -2.30
C ALA A 6 2.45 21.94 -2.19
N ASP A 7 3.43 21.95 -1.30
CA ASP A 7 4.43 23.00 -1.07
C ASP A 7 5.66 22.90 -2.01
N CYS A 8 5.85 21.79 -2.70
CA CYS A 8 7.02 21.54 -3.56
C CYS A 8 6.86 22.09 -4.98
N GLY A 9 5.72 22.71 -5.31
CA GLY A 9 5.45 23.32 -6.60
C GLY A 9 4.17 22.81 -7.26
N THR A 10 4.04 23.04 -8.57
CA THR A 10 2.81 22.68 -9.29
C THR A 10 2.63 21.15 -9.34
N PRO A 11 1.38 20.64 -9.34
CA PRO A 11 1.13 19.21 -9.42
C PRO A 11 1.76 18.52 -10.64
N SER A 12 1.92 19.24 -11.75
CA SER A 12 2.55 18.71 -12.97
C SER A 12 4.08 18.63 -12.83
N ALA A 13 4.71 19.62 -12.20
CA ALA A 13 6.15 19.58 -11.90
C ALA A 13 6.48 18.44 -10.93
N VAL A 14 5.70 18.29 -9.85
CA VAL A 14 5.88 17.20 -8.89
C VAL A 14 5.70 15.83 -9.56
N ARG A 15 4.67 15.67 -10.40
CA ARG A 15 4.48 14.41 -11.15
C ARG A 15 5.63 14.11 -12.10
N ARG A 16 6.25 15.13 -12.70
CA ARG A 16 7.44 14.96 -13.54
C ARG A 16 8.61 14.46 -12.71
N ALA A 17 8.91 15.11 -11.60
CA ALA A 17 9.98 14.70 -10.69
C ALA A 17 9.77 13.27 -10.14
N LEU A 18 8.54 12.91 -9.77
CA LEU A 18 8.22 11.55 -9.32
C LEU A 18 8.43 10.51 -10.42
N ARG A 19 8.15 10.82 -11.68
CA ARG A 19 8.46 9.92 -12.81
C ARG A 19 9.96 9.78 -13.01
N ASP A 20 10.72 10.85 -12.84
CA ASP A 20 12.18 10.79 -12.94
C ASP A 20 12.76 9.92 -11.81
N LEU A 21 12.21 10.00 -10.59
CA LEU A 21 12.55 9.12 -9.46
C LEU A 21 12.10 7.66 -9.67
N GLU A 22 10.95 7.42 -10.30
CA GLU A 22 10.52 6.08 -10.70
C GLU A 22 11.51 5.46 -11.70
N ARG A 23 11.97 6.24 -12.69
CA ARG A 23 12.96 5.78 -13.67
C ARG A 23 14.31 5.46 -13.04
N GLY A 24 14.66 6.14 -11.95
CA GLY A 24 15.85 5.87 -11.16
C GLY A 24 15.68 4.78 -10.09
N GLU A 25 14.52 4.11 -10.03
CA GLU A 25 14.18 3.10 -9.02
C GLU A 25 14.32 3.57 -7.57
N GLU A 26 14.16 4.87 -7.33
CA GLU A 26 14.16 5.46 -5.97
C GLU A 26 12.77 5.40 -5.33
N VAL A 27 11.73 5.39 -6.16
CA VAL A 27 10.33 5.21 -5.75
C VAL A 27 9.61 4.30 -6.73
N THR A 28 8.52 3.70 -6.30
CA THR A 28 7.61 2.94 -7.16
C THR A 28 6.18 3.41 -6.98
N LYS A 29 5.42 3.45 -8.07
CA LYS A 29 4.01 3.82 -8.04
C LYS A 29 3.19 2.69 -7.43
N VAL A 30 2.41 3.00 -6.40
CA VAL A 30 1.55 2.00 -5.74
C VAL A 30 0.06 2.20 -6.01
N SER A 31 -0.35 3.43 -6.30
CA SER A 31 -1.72 3.75 -6.73
C SER A 31 -1.75 5.07 -7.48
N LEU A 32 -2.91 5.47 -7.99
CA LEU A 32 -3.07 6.79 -8.58
C LEU A 32 -2.85 7.86 -7.51
N GLY A 33 -1.75 8.62 -7.64
CA GLY A 33 -1.37 9.66 -6.69
C GLY A 33 -0.63 9.17 -5.44
N ALA A 34 -0.18 7.91 -5.42
CA ALA A 34 0.58 7.35 -4.31
C ALA A 34 1.83 6.59 -4.79
N TRP A 35 2.92 6.77 -4.07
CA TRP A 35 4.23 6.20 -4.33
C TRP A 35 4.79 5.63 -3.03
N ALA A 36 5.55 4.55 -3.14
CA ALA A 36 6.34 3.97 -2.07
C ALA A 36 7.82 4.17 -2.33
N LYS A 37 8.60 4.38 -1.27
CA LYS A 37 10.05 4.52 -1.35
C LYS A 37 10.71 3.16 -1.53
N LEU A 38 11.72 3.14 -2.40
CA LEU A 38 12.66 2.04 -2.56
C LEU A 38 13.97 2.38 -1.85
N GLN A 39 14.69 1.35 -1.42
CA GLN A 39 16.00 1.46 -0.82
C GLN A 39 16.96 0.43 -1.45
N PRO A 40 18.27 0.72 -1.50
CA PRO A 40 19.26 -0.28 -1.87
C PRO A 40 19.13 -1.52 -0.99
N SER A 41 19.17 -2.70 -1.59
CA SER A 41 19.20 -3.93 -0.81
C SER A 41 20.53 -4.03 -0.06
N ARG A 42 20.46 -4.52 1.18
CA ARG A 42 21.67 -4.75 1.99
C ARG A 42 22.42 -6.02 1.61
N TRP A 43 21.78 -6.93 0.88
CA TRP A 43 22.25 -8.31 0.70
C TRP A 43 22.44 -8.71 -0.77
N PHE A 44 21.67 -8.12 -1.70
CA PHE A 44 21.72 -8.39 -3.14
C PHE A 44 22.23 -7.16 -3.88
N SER A 45 23.53 -7.16 -4.21
CA SER A 45 24.17 -6.03 -4.89
C SER A 45 23.40 -5.64 -6.16
N GLY A 46 22.92 -4.39 -6.22
CA GLY A 46 22.21 -3.83 -7.37
C GLY A 46 20.69 -3.89 -7.31
N GLU A 47 20.08 -4.64 -6.39
CA GLU A 47 18.62 -4.68 -6.27
C GLU A 47 18.08 -3.58 -5.36
N ARG A 48 16.96 -2.98 -5.76
CA ARG A 48 16.18 -2.03 -4.95
C ARG A 48 15.00 -2.76 -4.33
N MET A 49 14.81 -2.59 -3.02
CA MET A 49 13.73 -3.21 -2.26
C MET A 49 12.83 -2.16 -1.61
N LEU A 50 11.59 -2.54 -1.32
CA LEU A 50 10.68 -1.69 -0.57
C LEU A 50 11.22 -1.42 0.84
N THR A 51 10.99 -0.20 1.35
CA THR A 51 11.40 0.13 2.72
C THR A 51 10.57 -0.58 3.80
N LYS A 52 9.39 -1.06 3.42
CA LYS A 52 8.43 -1.73 4.31
C LYS A 52 7.85 -2.94 3.61
N ASP A 53 7.26 -3.83 4.40
CA ASP A 53 6.47 -4.95 3.92
C ASP A 53 5.37 -4.50 2.92
N PRO A 54 5.14 -5.23 1.80
CA PRO A 54 4.15 -4.87 0.79
C PRO A 54 2.72 -4.71 1.32
N HIS A 55 2.29 -5.59 2.23
CA HIS A 55 0.96 -5.51 2.82
C HIS A 55 0.83 -4.27 3.70
N ARG A 56 1.86 -3.96 4.51
CA ARG A 56 1.89 -2.72 5.30
C ARG A 56 1.81 -1.46 4.42
N ILE A 57 2.50 -1.44 3.28
CA ILE A 57 2.43 -0.32 2.33
C ILE A 57 1.02 -0.17 1.77
N ALA A 58 0.35 -1.28 1.43
CA ALA A 58 -1.01 -1.23 0.93
C ALA A 58 -1.99 -0.67 1.97
N VAL A 59 -1.89 -1.12 3.23
CA VAL A 59 -2.69 -0.62 4.35
C VAL A 59 -2.44 0.88 4.57
N GLU A 60 -1.17 1.30 4.71
CA GLU A 60 -0.80 2.71 4.90
C GLU A 60 -1.29 3.59 3.74
N THR A 61 -1.23 3.09 2.51
CA THR A 61 -1.74 3.80 1.31
C THR A 61 -3.24 4.04 1.42
N MET A 62 -4.02 3.03 1.81
CA MET A 62 -5.46 3.18 1.99
C MET A 62 -5.82 4.09 3.17
N MET A 63 -5.05 4.04 4.26
CA MET A 63 -5.20 4.97 5.38
C MET A 63 -5.02 6.42 4.94
N ARG A 64 -3.97 6.71 4.15
CA ARG A 64 -3.73 8.05 3.61
C ARG A 64 -4.84 8.50 2.64
N PHE A 65 -5.54 7.57 1.98
CA PHE A 65 -6.74 7.89 1.19
C PHE A 65 -8.01 8.09 2.04
N GLY A 66 -7.90 8.03 3.37
CA GLY A 66 -9.01 8.24 4.30
C GLY A 66 -9.89 7.02 4.51
N TYR A 67 -9.36 5.80 4.31
CA TYR A 67 -10.02 4.57 4.73
C TYR A 67 -9.52 4.14 6.10
N LYS A 68 -10.36 3.44 6.87
CA LYS A 68 -9.98 2.86 8.15
C LYS A 68 -9.85 1.35 7.99
N PRO A 69 -8.64 0.77 8.13
CA PRO A 69 -8.46 -0.67 8.12
C PRO A 69 -9.28 -1.35 9.20
N ARG A 70 -9.80 -2.55 8.91
CA ARG A 70 -10.57 -3.38 9.82
C ARG A 70 -10.12 -4.83 9.69
N GLN A 71 -10.24 -5.58 10.79
CA GLN A 71 -10.06 -7.03 10.74
C GLN A 71 -11.13 -7.65 9.86
N THR A 72 -10.69 -8.48 8.92
CA THR A 72 -11.56 -9.34 8.11
C THR A 72 -12.21 -10.43 8.98
N PRO A 73 -13.33 -11.04 8.53
CA PRO A 73 -13.90 -12.19 9.22
C PRO A 73 -12.89 -13.32 9.43
N ALA A 74 -12.07 -13.62 8.42
CA ALA A 74 -11.05 -14.65 8.50
C ALA A 74 -9.98 -14.34 9.56
N GLU A 75 -9.50 -13.09 9.62
CA GLU A 75 -8.56 -12.66 10.66
C GLU A 75 -9.18 -12.75 12.05
N ARG A 76 -10.45 -12.35 12.20
CA ARG A 76 -11.15 -12.46 13.48
C ARG A 76 -11.32 -13.92 13.92
N ASP A 77 -11.74 -14.81 13.01
CA ASP A 77 -11.93 -16.22 13.31
C ASP A 77 -10.61 -16.92 13.66
N TYR A 78 -9.51 -16.57 12.99
CA TYR A 78 -8.17 -17.05 13.35
C TYR A 78 -7.74 -16.52 14.73
N ASN A 79 -7.84 -15.21 14.97
CA ASN A 79 -7.42 -14.58 16.22
C ASN A 79 -8.24 -15.07 17.43
N GLU A 80 -9.51 -15.42 17.23
CA GLU A 80 -10.41 -15.91 18.27
C GLU A 80 -10.40 -17.45 18.38
N GLY A 81 -9.48 -18.13 17.69
CA GLY A 81 -9.29 -19.58 17.76
C GLY A 81 -10.42 -20.41 17.15
N ARG A 82 -11.34 -19.77 16.40
CA ARG A 82 -12.43 -20.45 15.69
C ARG A 82 -12.00 -21.07 14.36
N SER A 83 -10.83 -20.69 13.86
CA SER A 83 -10.22 -21.26 12.67
C SER A 83 -8.74 -21.50 12.90
N THR A 84 -8.22 -22.59 12.33
CA THR A 84 -6.79 -22.87 12.25
C THR A 84 -6.18 -22.39 10.93
N GLN A 85 -7.01 -21.92 9.99
CA GLN A 85 -6.52 -21.39 8.72
C GLN A 85 -5.85 -20.03 8.95
N VAL A 86 -4.55 -19.97 8.69
CA VAL A 86 -3.77 -18.75 8.77
C VAL A 86 -4.17 -17.81 7.62
N PRO A 87 -4.65 -16.59 7.89
CA PRO A 87 -4.94 -15.61 6.85
C PRO A 87 -3.66 -15.22 6.10
N THR A 88 -3.70 -15.21 4.77
CA THR A 88 -2.52 -14.92 3.93
C THR A 88 -2.17 -13.43 3.84
N GLY A 89 -2.98 -12.55 4.43
CA GLY A 89 -2.81 -11.09 4.33
C GLY A 89 -3.08 -10.50 2.94
N GLN A 90 -3.63 -11.27 2.00
CA GLN A 90 -3.95 -10.77 0.65
C GLN A 90 -5.29 -10.02 0.60
N VAL A 91 -6.13 -10.15 1.62
CA VAL A 91 -7.42 -9.47 1.74
C VAL A 91 -7.35 -8.47 2.87
N ILE A 92 -7.55 -7.20 2.56
CA ILE A 92 -7.52 -6.10 3.52
C ILE A 92 -8.96 -5.63 3.78
N GLY A 93 -9.39 -5.70 5.04
CA GLY A 93 -10.67 -5.16 5.47
C GLY A 93 -10.62 -3.63 5.59
N LEU A 94 -11.65 -2.95 5.07
CA LEU A 94 -11.82 -1.50 5.16
C LEU A 94 -13.20 -1.17 5.76
N ASP A 95 -13.33 0.04 6.29
CA ASP A 95 -14.59 0.55 6.85
C ASP A 95 -15.69 0.81 5.82
N ARG A 96 -15.33 0.99 4.54
CA ARG A 96 -16.26 1.25 3.43
C ARG A 96 -15.72 0.69 2.12
N PRO A 97 -16.59 0.40 1.13
CA PRO A 97 -16.15 -0.14 -0.16
C PRO A 97 -15.26 0.85 -0.92
N THR A 98 -14.38 0.31 -1.76
CA THR A 98 -13.47 1.08 -2.60
C THR A 98 -13.39 0.46 -3.99
N ARG A 99 -13.22 1.31 -5.01
CA ARG A 99 -12.82 0.89 -6.38
C ARG A 99 -11.34 1.15 -6.65
N ARG A 100 -10.60 1.66 -5.66
CA ARG A 100 -9.17 1.97 -5.81
C ARG A 100 -8.39 0.67 -5.94
N LYS A 101 -7.43 0.68 -6.87
CA LYS A 101 -6.45 -0.39 -7.02
C LYS A 101 -5.14 0.05 -6.36
N VAL A 102 -4.52 -0.87 -5.66
CA VAL A 102 -3.19 -0.72 -5.08
C VAL A 102 -2.36 -1.90 -5.56
N VAL A 103 -1.16 -1.63 -6.07
CA VAL A 103 -0.22 -2.65 -6.53
C VAL A 103 1.12 -2.36 -5.88
N VAL A 104 1.69 -3.33 -5.19
CA VAL A 104 2.94 -3.18 -4.43
C VAL A 104 3.84 -4.36 -4.73
N ALA A 105 4.97 -4.14 -5.41
CA ALA A 105 5.92 -5.22 -5.78
C ALA A 105 5.23 -6.46 -6.39
N GLY A 106 4.31 -6.26 -7.34
CA GLY A 106 3.55 -7.34 -7.98
C GLY A 106 2.37 -7.89 -7.16
N MET A 107 2.30 -7.61 -5.85
CA MET A 107 1.15 -7.93 -5.01
C MET A 107 -0.02 -6.97 -5.31
N THR A 108 -1.20 -7.54 -5.55
CA THR A 108 -2.45 -6.77 -5.67
C THR A 108 -3.43 -7.23 -4.59
N PRO A 109 -3.49 -6.58 -3.41
CA PRO A 109 -4.43 -6.96 -2.37
C PRO A 109 -5.89 -6.74 -2.81
N ALA A 110 -6.76 -7.63 -2.37
CA ALA A 110 -8.20 -7.43 -2.45
C ALA A 110 -8.66 -6.55 -1.28
N PHE A 111 -9.56 -5.61 -1.54
CA PHE A 111 -10.16 -4.77 -0.51
C PHE A 111 -11.62 -5.14 -0.31
N VAL A 112 -12.00 -5.42 0.94
CA VAL A 112 -13.39 -5.78 1.30
C VAL A 112 -13.93 -4.80 2.34
N ALA A 113 -15.18 -4.39 2.17
CA ALA A 113 -15.85 -3.57 3.17
C ALA A 113 -16.30 -4.46 4.34
N VAL A 114 -15.88 -4.12 5.55
CA VAL A 114 -16.23 -4.82 6.78
C VAL A 114 -17.10 -3.89 7.61
N ARG A 115 -18.35 -4.30 7.89
CA ARG A 115 -19.25 -3.55 8.77
C ARG A 115 -18.75 -3.58 10.22
N LYS A 116 -19.14 -2.56 11.00
CA LYS A 116 -18.78 -2.53 12.42
C LYS A 116 -19.71 -3.54 13.09
N GLY A 117 -19.14 -4.62 13.60
CA GLY A 117 -19.83 -5.54 14.49
C GLY A 117 -20.11 -4.86 15.82
#